data_AF-A0A0H5SGA1-F1
#
_entry.id   AF-A0A0H5SGA1-F1
#
_cell.length_a   1.000
_cell.length_b   1.000
_cell.length_c   1.000
_cell.angle_alpha   90.00
_cell.angle_beta   90.00
_cell.angle_gamma   90.00
#
_symmetry.space_group_name_H-M   'P 1'
#
loop_
_entity.id
_entity.type
_entity.pdbx_description
1 polymer ?
#
loop_
_entity_poly.entity_id
_entity_poly.type
_entity_poly.pdbx_seq_one_letter_code
_entity_poly.pdbx_strand_id
1 'polypeptide(L)'
;MKRKQDLDLFSRMLNNGCYALNIDKSLVLFRSNEDNIKRRKSWTYCKSYIYVQYKIWRRGHCNLLDLAYVVIGQLVLFLAPKSLVKLISYKYLRKKYKT
;
A
#
# COMPACT_ATOMS: atom_id res chain seq x y z
N MET A 1 15.36 -5.31 -7.25
CA MET A 1 14.11 -4.92 -6.55
C MET A 1 13.05 -5.96 -6.88
N LYS A 2 12.62 -6.79 -5.90
CA LYS A 2 11.73 -7.95 -6.16
C LYS A 2 10.26 -7.73 -5.76
N ARG A 3 9.95 -6.67 -4.99
CA ARG A 3 8.58 -6.33 -4.56
C ARG A 3 8.27 -4.85 -4.84
N LYS A 4 6.97 -4.53 -4.91
CA LYS A 4 6.45 -3.17 -5.08
C LYS A 4 6.86 -2.50 -6.40
N GLN A 5 7.03 -3.32 -7.44
CA GLN A 5 7.34 -2.86 -8.81
C GLN A 5 6.15 -2.17 -9.46
N ASP A 6 4.94 -2.62 -9.14
CA ASP A 6 3.67 -1.97 -9.48
C ASP A 6 3.66 -0.50 -9.04
N LEU A 7 4.00 -0.21 -7.78
CA LEU A 7 4.03 1.17 -7.27
C LEU A 7 5.06 2.04 -8.01
N ASP A 8 6.25 1.49 -8.29
CA ASP A 8 7.28 2.19 -9.06
C ASP A 8 6.83 2.49 -10.49
N LEU A 9 6.17 1.52 -11.13
CA LEU A 9 5.64 1.63 -12.48
C LEU A 9 4.59 2.74 -12.56
N PHE A 10 3.58 2.72 -11.67
CA PHE A 10 2.54 3.75 -11.67
C PHE A 10 3.11 5.15 -11.43
N SER A 11 4.08 5.27 -10.52
CA SER A 11 4.77 6.54 -10.31
C SER A 11 5.44 7.05 -11.59
N ARG A 12 6.11 6.18 -12.35
CA ARG A 12 6.70 6.55 -13.65
C ARG A 12 5.62 6.92 -14.66
N MET A 13 4.54 6.15 -14.78
CA MET A 13 3.47 6.42 -15.75
C MET A 13 2.87 7.81 -15.52
N LEU A 14 2.50 8.13 -14.27
CA LEU A 14 1.93 9.44 -13.94
C LEU A 14 2.90 10.60 -14.21
N ASN A 15 4.19 10.43 -13.88
CA ASN A 15 5.20 11.45 -14.16
C ASN A 15 5.55 11.58 -15.65
N ASN A 16 5.20 10.60 -16.49
CA ASN A 16 5.32 10.67 -17.95
C ASN A 16 4.01 11.15 -18.62
N GLY A 17 3.09 11.77 -17.87
CA GLY A 17 1.86 12.34 -18.42
C GLY A 17 0.76 11.32 -18.74
N CYS A 18 0.89 10.07 -18.30
CA CYS A 18 -0.22 9.13 -18.40
C CYS A 18 -1.35 9.53 -17.45
N TYR A 19 -2.59 9.51 -17.95
CA TYR A 19 -3.78 9.72 -17.14
C TYR A 19 -4.22 8.40 -16.48
N ALA A 20 -4.62 8.47 -15.22
CA ALA A 20 -5.16 7.34 -14.47
C ALA A 20 -6.53 7.70 -13.91
N LEU A 21 -7.48 6.76 -14.00
CA LEU A 21 -8.83 6.90 -13.46
C LEU A 21 -9.23 5.61 -12.75
N ASN A 22 -9.84 5.74 -11.57
CA ASN A 22 -10.39 4.60 -10.85
C ASN A 22 -11.72 4.18 -11.47
N ILE A 23 -11.93 2.87 -11.62
CA ILE A 23 -13.21 2.31 -12.06
C ILE A 23 -14.14 2.23 -10.86
N ASP A 24 -15.34 2.82 -10.97
CA ASP A 24 -16.32 2.92 -9.87
C ASP A 24 -17.12 1.63 -9.60
N LYS A 25 -16.51 0.47 -9.90
CA LYS A 25 -17.10 -0.85 -9.60
C LYS A 25 -16.04 -1.84 -9.16
N SER A 26 -16.44 -2.76 -8.29
CA SER A 26 -15.60 -3.88 -7.88
C SER A 26 -15.48 -4.86 -9.04
N LEU A 27 -14.28 -5.02 -9.60
CA LEU A 27 -14.03 -5.93 -10.74
C LEU A 27 -13.68 -7.35 -10.30
N VAL A 28 -13.08 -7.50 -9.12
CA VAL A 28 -12.55 -8.77 -8.64
C VAL A 28 -12.79 -8.96 -7.15
N LEU A 29 -13.12 -10.19 -6.75
CA LEU A 29 -13.17 -10.59 -5.35
C LEU A 29 -11.76 -10.97 -4.87
N PHE A 30 -11.04 -10.00 -4.32
CA PHE A 30 -9.66 -10.23 -3.88
C PHE A 30 -9.59 -11.08 -2.59
N ARG A 31 -8.84 -12.18 -2.64
CA ARG A 31 -8.62 -13.04 -1.47
C ARG A 31 -7.80 -12.30 -0.42
N SER A 32 -8.41 -12.11 0.76
CA SER A 32 -7.75 -11.43 1.86
C SER A 32 -7.94 -12.20 3.16
N ASN A 33 -6.95 -13.04 3.45
CA ASN A 33 -6.85 -13.93 4.61
C ASN A 33 -5.87 -13.38 5.66
N GLU A 34 -5.69 -14.13 6.75
CA GLU A 34 -4.75 -13.75 7.82
C GLU A 34 -3.30 -13.65 7.35
N ASP A 35 -2.87 -14.49 6.39
CA ASP A 35 -1.53 -14.42 5.82
C ASP A 35 -1.27 -13.08 5.13
N ASN A 36 -2.30 -12.47 4.54
CA ASN A 36 -2.19 -11.13 3.97
C ASN A 36 -1.85 -10.10 5.04
N ILE A 37 -2.54 -10.16 6.20
CA ILE A 37 -2.29 -9.27 7.34
C ILE A 37 -0.89 -9.52 7.91
N LYS A 38 -0.52 -10.78 8.13
CA LYS A 38 0.81 -11.18 8.63
C LYS A 38 1.91 -10.66 7.71
N ARG A 39 1.72 -10.75 6.39
CA ARG A 39 2.65 -10.22 5.39
C ARG A 39 2.74 -8.70 5.42
N ARG A 40 1.60 -7.98 5.46
CA ARG A 40 1.58 -6.50 5.52
C ARG A 40 2.30 -5.95 6.76
N LYS A 41 2.25 -6.70 7.86
CA LYS A 41 2.94 -6.38 9.11
C LYS A 41 4.39 -6.86 9.19
N SER A 42 4.90 -7.60 8.20
CA SER A 42 6.27 -8.08 8.23
C SER A 42 7.26 -6.92 8.01
N TRP A 43 8.41 -6.96 8.69
CA TRP A 43 9.47 -5.96 8.50
C TRP A 43 9.92 -5.89 7.04
N THR A 44 10.03 -7.04 6.37
CA THR A 44 10.36 -7.13 4.96
C THR A 44 9.39 -6.34 4.07
N TYR A 45 8.09 -6.34 4.40
CA TYR A 45 7.09 -5.57 3.67
C TYR A 45 7.25 -4.07 3.91
N CYS A 46 7.36 -3.67 5.18
CA CYS A 46 7.57 -2.28 5.59
C CYS A 46 8.83 -1.69 4.92
N LYS A 47 9.98 -2.36 5.08
CA LYS A 47 11.25 -1.97 4.46
C LYS A 47 11.16 -1.89 2.94
N SER A 48 10.48 -2.85 2.28
CA SER A 48 10.30 -2.81 0.83
C SER A 48 9.46 -1.62 0.38
N TYR A 49 8.43 -1.24 1.14
CA TYR A 49 7.57 -0.10 0.82
C TYR A 49 8.34 1.21 0.96
N ILE A 50 9.02 1.40 2.11
CA ILE A 50 9.86 2.58 2.37
C ILE A 50 10.95 2.72 1.30
N TYR A 51 11.61 1.61 0.93
CA TYR A 51 12.64 1.63 -0.10
C TYR A 51 12.11 2.06 -1.48
N VAL A 52 10.93 1.60 -1.89
CA VAL A 52 10.34 2.05 -3.16
C VAL A 52 9.92 3.51 -3.08
N GLN A 53 9.28 3.94 -1.98
CA GLN A 53 8.90 5.34 -1.81
C GLN A 53 10.11 6.27 -1.79
N TYR A 54 11.19 5.88 -1.13
CA TYR A 54 12.45 6.63 -1.14
C TYR A 54 13.00 6.79 -2.56
N LYS A 55 12.91 5.75 -3.41
CA LYS A 55 13.32 5.84 -4.81
C LYS A 55 12.41 6.72 -5.67
N ILE A 56 11.11 6.71 -5.40
CA ILE A 56 10.15 7.63 -6.02
C ILE A 56 10.56 9.08 -5.69
N TRP A 57 10.78 9.38 -4.41
CA TRP A 57 11.25 10.68 -3.95
C TRP A 57 12.59 11.08 -4.56
N ARG A 58 13.58 10.16 -4.57
CA ARG A 58 14.91 10.39 -5.18
C ARG A 58 14.86 10.72 -6.68
N ARG A 59 13.80 10.33 -7.38
CA ARG A 59 13.58 10.70 -8.80
C ARG A 59 12.83 12.02 -8.97
N GLY A 60 12.38 12.65 -7.88
CA GLY A 60 11.56 13.86 -7.93
C GLY A 60 10.09 13.61 -8.28
N HIS A 61 9.62 12.35 -8.19
CA HIS A 61 8.23 12.01 -8.52
C HIS A 61 7.24 12.29 -7.36
N CYS A 62 7.74 12.66 -6.18
CA CYS A 62 6.96 13.08 -5.02
C CYS A 62 7.78 13.98 -4.10
N ASN A 63 7.11 14.69 -3.21
CA ASN A 63 7.75 15.64 -2.30
C ASN A 63 8.21 14.95 -1.01
N LEU A 64 9.05 15.64 -0.23
CA LEU A 64 9.54 15.10 1.04
C LEU A 64 8.40 14.79 2.03
N LEU A 65 7.34 15.61 2.02
CA LEU A 65 6.16 15.40 2.86
C LEU A 65 5.41 14.12 2.47
N ASP A 66 5.30 13.80 1.18
CA ASP A 66 4.68 12.55 0.71
C ASP A 66 5.47 11.34 1.16
N LEU A 67 6.81 11.43 1.08
CA LEU A 67 7.71 10.40 1.61
C LEU A 67 7.50 10.21 3.11
N ALA A 68 7.50 11.31 3.88
CA ALA A 68 7.31 11.26 5.33
C ALA A 68 5.96 10.64 5.71
N TYR A 69 4.87 11.05 5.05
CA TYR A 69 3.53 10.51 5.27
C TYR A 69 3.49 8.98 5.06
N VAL A 70 4.07 8.49 3.96
CA VAL A 70 4.12 7.06 3.67
C VAL A 70 4.98 6.31 4.69
N VAL A 71 6.17 6.83 5.03
CA VAL A 71 7.07 6.19 5.99
C VAL A 71 6.41 6.07 7.37
N ILE A 72 5.82 7.16 7.87
CA ILE A 72 5.11 7.17 9.15
C ILE A 72 3.94 6.17 9.10
N GLY A 73 3.13 6.19 8.04
CA GLY A 73 2.02 5.25 7.89
C GLY A 73 2.45 3.78 7.89
N GLN A 74 3.57 3.45 7.25
CA GLN A 74 4.12 2.08 7.26
C GLN A 74 4.65 1.69 8.65
N LEU A 75 5.29 2.61 9.37
CA LEU A 75 5.77 2.37 10.73
C LEU A 75 4.60 2.17 11.71
N VAL A 76 3.56 3.01 11.61
CA VAL A 76 2.34 2.86 12.41
C VAL A 76 1.69 1.50 12.17
N LEU A 77 1.52 1.09 10.91
CA LEU A 77 0.97 -0.23 10.56
C LEU A 77 1.84 -1.40 11.07
N PHE A 78 3.16 -1.24 11.04
CA PHE A 78 4.10 -2.23 11.53
C PHE A 78 3.99 -2.40 13.06
N LEU A 79 3.94 -1.29 13.81
CA LEU A 79 3.85 -1.25 15.27
C LEU A 79 2.45 -1.60 15.81
N ALA A 80 1.38 -1.25 15.09
CA ALA A 80 0.00 -1.46 15.54
C ALA A 80 -0.28 -2.95 15.84
N PRO A 81 -0.98 -3.32 16.93
CA PRO A 81 -1.21 -4.72 17.28
C PRO A 81 -2.02 -5.48 16.20
N LYS A 82 -1.75 -6.77 16.03
CA LYS A 82 -2.38 -7.60 14.97
C LYS A 82 -3.91 -7.57 15.06
N SER A 83 -4.46 -7.63 16.28
CA SER A 83 -5.90 -7.59 16.55
C SER A 83 -6.56 -6.30 16.07
N LEU A 84 -5.88 -5.16 16.23
CA LEU A 84 -6.38 -3.86 15.76
C LEU A 84 -6.42 -3.81 14.23
N VAL A 85 -5.33 -4.20 13.56
CA VAL A 85 -5.28 -4.23 12.09
C VAL A 85 -6.33 -5.20 11.53
N LYS A 86 -6.54 -6.34 12.21
CA LYS A 86 -7.59 -7.31 11.89
C LYS A 86 -8.98 -6.67 12.03
N LEU A 87 -9.28 -6.05 13.17
CA LEU A 87 -10.55 -5.38 13.43
C LEU A 87 -10.85 -4.31 12.36
N ILE A 88 -9.89 -3.43 12.06
CA ILE A 88 -10.05 -2.39 11.05
C ILE A 88 -10.29 -3.01 9.67
N SER A 89 -9.51 -4.02 9.30
CA SER A 89 -9.61 -4.68 8.00
C SER A 89 -10.94 -5.38 7.78
N TYR A 90 -11.52 -6.01 8.80
CA TYR A 90 -12.77 -6.77 8.67
C TYR A 90 -14.02 -5.93 8.94
N LYS A 91 -13.94 -4.92 9.82
CA LYS A 91 -15.11 -4.12 10.25
C LYS A 91 -15.33 -2.88 9.40
N TYR A 92 -14.25 -2.18 9.01
CA TYR A 92 -14.36 -0.87 8.35
C TYR A 92 -13.97 -0.92 6.87
N LEU A 93 -12.92 -1.68 6.52
CA LEU A 93 -12.38 -1.69 5.15
C LEU A 93 -13.03 -2.71 4.21
N ARG A 94 -14.00 -3.50 4.71
CA ARG A 94 -14.66 -4.53 3.90
C ARG A 94 -16.16 -4.46 4.04
N LYS A 95 -16.82 -4.43 2.90
CA LYS A 95 -18.24 -4.75 2.79
C LYS A 95 -18.37 -6.27 2.71
N LYS A 96 -19.26 -6.86 3.51
CA LYS A 96 -19.63 -8.27 3.34
C LYS A 96 -20.35 -8.38 2.01
N TYR A 97 -19.81 -9.17 1.09
CA TYR A 97 -20.54 -9.56 -0.11
C TYR A 97 -21.63 -10.54 0.33
N LYS A 98 -22.89 -10.18 0.12
CA LYS A 98 -24.00 -11.12 0.26
C LYS A 98 -24.06 -11.89 -1.05
N THR A 99 -23.87 -13.21 -0.96
CA THR A 99 -24.15 -14.12 -2.06
C THR A 99 -25.65 -14.16 -2.32
#